data_AF-A0A967XY14-F1
#
_entry.id   AF-A0A967XY14-F1
#
_cell.length_a   1.000
_cell.length_b   1.000
_cell.length_c   1.000
_cell.angle_alpha   90.00
_cell.angle_beta   90.00
_cell.angle_gamma   90.00
#
_symmetry.space_group_name_H-M   'P 1'
#
loop_
_entity.id
_entity.type
_entity.pdbx_description
1 polymer ?
#
loop_
_entity_poly.entity_id
_entity_poly.type
_entity_poly.pdbx_seq_one_letter_code
_entity_poly.pdbx_strand_id
1 'polypeptide(L)'
;MENGFVRLNFKFLNERNIFYLPIPLQNPDEPDEIIGFDPNFGTMTSNNMKFLSVPTPKGDNFEKDLEDGMNPVIKALGGEFNYEFEGGWGVKNVFRFTDIDEEFNAIFSVNNPILAYQHAQNQIDRANAQYPDLGATGFEYRDARTGEVLANTESEADALNGNGLAVTVGWWNVALPMSNFANDLQLSKSFGQHNLTAGFYHTDWKVRSLWYWQDVLADVRGGEEDDEPARVMDLVLTDEEGNTVAYVTRNGISQIGSFYNNYSLDARTNAGYLNDEFTLTDRLTVDGGIRYEVGEITGHVENRQNFDLSPEDEEMPNLADDNVTYGDRSYVTYQYDYDEFAWSIGANFKINEQTAVFGRVSDGFRTPDDQQFFDGGARARAEQNPDDVIEQVFQYEGGVKYSHPNLAVFLSLFGINFQNIPFSDEVIDPQTGNLQTEFRFADSKTIGAEAEANVKFGDFRVGFNGTYQMPEFDNYSFVSQNETEMLEGEDVSGDPVREGGQIVGYRYSFDGLEVRRIPKFFFDIRPSYTYDVFTFYGGYRFFGERFVDDANNVELPAWGAVSAGVSARLGNFTLAVNGHNLTNTIGLTEGNPRVGQVVGVEQDIYMARPILGRSFRGSLTYNF
;
A
#
# COMPACT_ATOMS: atom_id res chain seq x y z
N MET A 1 13.88 35.40 22.04
CA MET A 1 14.99 35.63 22.99
C MET A 1 16.23 35.90 22.15
N GLU A 2 17.29 36.51 22.68
CA GLU A 2 18.50 36.76 21.87
C GLU A 2 19.20 35.46 21.46
N ASN A 3 19.21 34.44 22.33
CA ASN A 3 19.88 33.15 22.10
C ASN A 3 18.90 31.97 21.98
N GLY A 4 17.66 32.23 21.56
CA GLY A 4 16.67 31.17 21.47
C GLY A 4 15.29 31.63 21.06
N PHE A 5 14.41 30.66 20.85
CA PHE A 5 13.05 30.89 20.42
C PHE A 5 12.08 29.89 21.04
N VAL A 6 10.82 30.31 21.07
CA VAL A 6 9.68 29.42 21.24
C VAL A 6 8.87 29.56 19.96
N ARG A 7 8.49 28.42 19.38
CA ARG A 7 7.61 28.35 18.22
C ARG A 7 6.43 27.47 18.61
N LEU A 8 5.23 27.95 18.35
CA LEU A 8 4.01 27.16 18.42
C LEU A 8 3.47 27.00 17.01
N ASN A 9 2.91 25.83 16.72
CA ASN A 9 2.27 25.56 15.45
C ASN A 9 0.93 24.86 15.67
N PHE A 10 -0.01 25.17 14.80
CA PHE A 10 -1.29 24.49 14.72
C PHE A 10 -1.52 24.08 13.28
N LYS A 11 -1.99 22.84 13.06
CA LYS A 11 -2.40 22.33 11.75
C LYS A 11 -3.83 21.83 11.87
N PHE A 12 -4.66 22.25 10.92
CA PHE A 12 -5.96 21.64 10.65
C PHE A 12 -5.95 21.15 9.21
N LEU A 13 -6.38 19.90 8.99
CA LEU A 13 -6.64 19.31 7.68
C LEU A 13 -8.05 18.73 7.70
N ASN A 14 -8.80 18.99 6.64
CA ASN A 14 -10.00 18.25 6.29
C ASN A 14 -9.97 18.10 4.78
N GLU A 15 -9.68 16.89 4.34
CA GLU A 15 -9.42 16.56 2.95
C GLU A 15 -10.31 15.40 2.54
N ARG A 16 -10.78 15.37 1.29
CA ARG A 16 -11.53 14.26 0.71
C ARG A 16 -10.89 13.89 -0.60
N ASN A 17 -10.53 12.63 -0.77
CA ASN A 17 -9.89 12.12 -1.96
C ASN A 17 -10.47 10.77 -2.37
N ILE A 18 -10.51 10.53 -3.68
CA ILE A 18 -10.71 9.19 -4.23
C ILE A 18 -9.44 8.36 -4.07
N PHE A 19 -9.59 7.07 -3.77
CA PHE A 19 -8.49 6.11 -3.73
C PHE A 19 -8.42 5.31 -5.03
N TYR A 20 -7.54 5.70 -5.94
CA TYR A 20 -7.35 4.99 -7.21
C TYR A 20 -6.57 3.69 -7.00
N LEU A 21 -7.11 2.61 -7.57
CA LEU A 21 -6.68 1.23 -7.38
C LEU A 21 -6.43 0.56 -8.73
N PRO A 22 -5.92 -0.69 -8.73
CA PRO A 22 -5.78 -1.46 -9.96
C PRO A 22 -7.03 -1.43 -10.82
N ILE A 23 -6.81 -1.34 -12.12
CA ILE A 23 -7.85 -1.30 -13.15
C ILE A 23 -7.73 -2.52 -14.08
N PRO A 24 -8.82 -2.89 -14.76
CA PRO A 24 -8.81 -3.93 -15.80
C PRO A 24 -7.86 -3.60 -16.94
N LEU A 25 -7.00 -4.56 -17.31
CA LEU A 25 -6.10 -4.51 -18.46
C LEU A 25 -6.03 -5.90 -19.13
N GLN A 26 -5.46 -5.93 -20.33
CA GLN A 26 -5.16 -7.17 -21.04
C GLN A 26 -3.72 -7.18 -21.59
N ASN A 27 -3.24 -8.35 -22.05
CA ASN A 27 -1.90 -8.56 -22.61
C ASN A 27 -0.77 -8.24 -21.60
N PRO A 28 -0.48 -9.10 -20.61
CA PRO A 28 0.46 -8.80 -19.52
C PRO A 28 1.88 -8.38 -19.97
N ASP A 29 2.38 -8.94 -21.07
CA ASP A 29 3.69 -8.59 -21.66
C ASP A 29 3.73 -7.18 -22.29
N GLU A 30 2.61 -6.73 -22.85
CA GLU A 30 2.45 -5.42 -23.50
C GLU A 30 1.09 -4.84 -23.10
N PRO A 31 0.96 -4.30 -21.87
CA PRO A 31 -0.32 -3.94 -21.27
C PRO A 31 -1.12 -2.99 -22.15
N ASP A 32 -2.35 -3.38 -22.47
CA ASP A 32 -3.24 -2.63 -23.37
C ASP A 32 -4.64 -2.46 -22.77
N GLU A 33 -5.42 -1.57 -23.39
CA GLU A 33 -6.79 -1.27 -23.02
C GLU A 33 -7.72 -2.48 -23.23
N ILE A 34 -8.77 -2.54 -22.40
CA ILE A 34 -9.94 -3.38 -22.66
C ILE A 34 -10.97 -2.49 -23.35
N ILE A 35 -11.66 -3.01 -24.38
CA ILE A 35 -12.72 -2.26 -25.08
C ILE A 35 -13.72 -1.70 -24.07
N GLY A 36 -13.98 -0.39 -24.08
CA GLY A 36 -14.87 0.28 -23.12
C GLY A 36 -14.18 0.77 -21.84
N PHE A 37 -12.88 0.55 -21.66
CA PHE A 37 -12.12 0.95 -20.46
C PHE A 37 -10.77 1.61 -20.83
N ASP A 38 -10.65 2.92 -20.62
CA ASP A 38 -9.41 3.66 -20.88
C ASP A 38 -8.40 3.45 -19.74
N PRO A 39 -7.19 2.93 -20.02
CA PRO A 39 -6.20 2.62 -18.99
C PRO A 39 -5.51 3.85 -18.37
N ASN A 40 -5.64 5.03 -18.97
CA ASN A 40 -5.04 6.28 -18.52
C ASN A 40 -6.01 7.17 -17.73
N PHE A 41 -7.33 7.02 -17.97
CA PHE A 41 -8.37 7.89 -17.41
C PHE A 41 -9.54 7.14 -16.76
N GLY A 42 -9.66 5.83 -16.96
CA GLY A 42 -10.71 4.99 -16.38
C GLY A 42 -10.53 4.68 -14.90
N THR A 43 -11.63 4.34 -14.24
CA THR A 43 -11.64 3.84 -12.86
C THR A 43 -12.87 2.96 -12.64
N MET A 44 -12.73 1.94 -11.77
CA MET A 44 -13.85 1.11 -11.32
C MET A 44 -14.74 1.82 -10.28
N THR A 45 -14.29 2.95 -9.72
CA THR A 45 -15.13 3.75 -8.82
C THR A 45 -16.16 4.53 -9.64
N SER A 46 -17.45 4.35 -9.32
CA SER A 46 -18.55 4.86 -10.13
C SER A 46 -19.57 5.64 -9.31
N ASN A 47 -20.17 6.68 -9.91
CA ASN A 47 -21.34 7.37 -9.35
C ASN A 47 -22.55 6.43 -9.16
N ASN A 48 -22.58 5.29 -9.87
CA ASN A 48 -23.59 4.26 -9.67
C ASN A 48 -23.47 3.59 -8.29
N MET A 49 -22.27 3.61 -7.69
CA MET A 49 -21.96 3.08 -6.37
C MET A 49 -21.99 4.16 -5.27
N LYS A 50 -22.46 5.39 -5.57
CA LYS A 50 -22.37 6.53 -4.65
C LYS A 50 -22.96 6.24 -3.26
N PHE A 51 -24.17 5.68 -3.23
CA PHE A 51 -24.88 5.35 -1.99
C PHE A 51 -25.07 3.85 -1.92
N LEU A 52 -24.29 3.20 -1.05
CA LEU A 52 -24.40 1.78 -0.78
C LEU A 52 -24.95 1.56 0.63
N SER A 53 -25.80 0.56 0.76
CA SER A 53 -26.51 0.21 1.99
C SER A 53 -26.61 -1.31 2.10
N VAL A 54 -26.17 -1.87 3.21
CA VAL A 54 -26.32 -3.29 3.52
C VAL A 54 -26.94 -3.49 4.90
N PRO A 55 -27.82 -4.48 5.09
CA PRO A 55 -28.26 -4.88 6.43
C PRO A 55 -27.10 -5.46 7.22
N THR A 56 -27.10 -5.28 8.54
CA THR A 56 -26.17 -5.96 9.45
C THR A 56 -26.90 -7.05 10.26
N PRO A 57 -26.17 -8.03 10.83
CA PRO A 57 -26.75 -9.00 11.75
C PRO A 57 -27.42 -8.41 13.01
N LYS A 58 -27.22 -7.11 13.30
CA LYS A 58 -27.90 -6.41 14.40
C LYS A 58 -29.30 -5.90 14.02
N GLY A 59 -29.69 -6.00 12.75
CA GLY A 59 -30.99 -5.54 12.23
C GLY A 59 -31.05 -4.04 11.90
N ASP A 60 -29.91 -3.35 11.92
CA ASP A 60 -29.72 -2.01 11.36
C ASP A 60 -29.08 -2.09 9.96
N ASN A 61 -28.98 -0.96 9.27
CA ASN A 61 -28.26 -0.85 8.01
C ASN A 61 -26.91 -0.15 8.21
N PHE A 62 -25.90 -0.65 7.51
CA PHE A 62 -24.64 0.03 7.29
C PHE A 62 -24.68 0.77 5.96
N GLU A 63 -24.56 2.10 6.01
CA GLU A 63 -24.74 2.98 4.85
C GLU A 63 -23.59 4.00 4.78
N LYS A 64 -22.99 4.19 3.60
CA LYS A 64 -21.96 5.22 3.37
C LYS A 64 -22.12 5.91 2.03
N ASP A 65 -21.58 7.13 1.94
CA ASP A 65 -21.46 7.90 0.69
C ASP A 65 -20.01 7.80 0.17
N LEU A 66 -19.81 7.19 -1.01
CA LEU A 66 -18.48 7.09 -1.63
C LEU A 66 -17.88 8.46 -1.98
N GLU A 67 -18.66 9.54 -2.06
CA GLU A 67 -18.10 10.89 -2.23
C GLU A 67 -17.30 11.38 -1.03
N ASP A 68 -17.45 10.76 0.15
CA ASP A 68 -16.59 11.05 1.29
C ASP A 68 -15.16 10.53 1.06
N GLY A 69 -15.00 9.42 0.32
CA GLY A 69 -13.71 8.86 -0.07
C GLY A 69 -12.79 8.55 1.11
N MET A 70 -11.50 8.85 0.95
CA MET A 70 -10.57 9.00 2.07
C MET A 70 -10.76 10.39 2.68
N ASN A 71 -11.25 10.45 3.92
CA ASN A 71 -11.54 11.70 4.62
C ASN A 71 -10.77 11.85 5.96
N PRO A 72 -9.46 12.15 5.93
CA PRO A 72 -8.73 12.46 7.16
C PRO A 72 -9.06 13.88 7.68
N VAL A 73 -9.58 13.94 8.89
CA VAL A 73 -9.77 15.18 9.66
C VAL A 73 -8.72 15.23 10.76
N ILE A 74 -7.67 16.03 10.55
CA ILE A 74 -6.50 16.10 11.44
C ILE A 74 -6.47 17.44 12.16
N LYS A 75 -6.35 17.39 13.48
CA LYS A 75 -6.03 18.54 14.34
C LYS A 75 -4.71 18.28 15.02
N ALA A 76 -3.74 19.16 14.84
CA ALA A 76 -2.45 19.04 15.51
C ALA A 76 -2.04 20.35 16.17
N LEU A 77 -1.49 20.25 17.38
CA LEU A 77 -0.87 21.32 18.11
C LEU A 77 0.57 20.92 18.45
N GLY A 78 1.53 21.73 18.06
CA GLY A 78 2.94 21.49 18.32
C GLY A 78 3.64 22.68 18.92
N GLY A 79 4.75 22.40 19.61
CA GLY A 79 5.62 23.40 20.18
C GLY A 79 7.08 23.01 20.05
N GLU A 80 7.93 24.02 19.86
CA GLU A 80 9.37 23.90 19.84
C GLU A 80 9.95 24.98 20.75
N PHE A 81 10.78 24.56 21.69
CA PHE A 81 11.64 25.42 22.49
C PHE A 81 13.08 25.13 22.11
N ASN A 82 13.84 26.16 21.78
CA ASN A 82 15.27 26.05 21.50
C ASN A 82 16.01 27.19 22.18
N TYR A 83 17.07 26.87 22.94
CA TYR A 83 17.86 27.86 23.64
C TYR A 83 19.32 27.45 23.74
N GLU A 84 20.21 28.36 23.34
CA GLU A 84 21.65 28.21 23.47
C GLU A 84 22.13 28.96 24.72
N PHE A 85 22.77 28.24 25.63
CA PHE A 85 23.43 28.79 26.80
C PHE A 85 24.89 29.10 26.52
N GLU A 86 25.50 29.92 27.39
CA GLU A 86 26.93 30.16 27.34
C GLU A 86 27.75 28.87 27.52
N GLY A 87 28.97 28.89 26.97
CA GLY A 87 29.89 27.76 27.04
C GLY A 87 29.55 26.62 26.08
N GLY A 88 28.66 26.80 25.11
CA GLY A 88 28.35 25.81 24.07
C GLY A 88 27.38 24.72 24.52
N TRP A 89 26.51 25.01 25.49
CA TRP A 89 25.40 24.13 25.86
C TRP A 89 24.14 24.58 25.13
N GLY A 90 23.36 23.66 24.59
CA GLY A 90 22.06 23.93 24.00
C GLY A 90 20.99 23.02 24.59
N VAL A 91 19.76 23.52 24.66
CA VAL A 91 18.59 22.70 24.96
C VAL A 91 17.56 22.89 23.85
N LYS A 92 17.00 21.78 23.39
CA LYS A 92 15.89 21.76 22.44
C LYS A 92 14.81 20.83 22.94
N ASN A 93 13.56 21.26 22.90
CA ASN A 93 12.41 20.41 23.18
C ASN A 93 11.37 20.60 22.09
N VAL A 94 10.97 19.52 21.44
CA VAL A 94 9.89 19.53 20.46
C VAL A 94 8.78 18.62 20.97
N PHE A 95 7.53 19.06 20.86
CA PHE A 95 6.38 18.20 21.14
C PHE A 95 5.27 18.42 20.13
N ARG A 96 4.43 17.41 19.96
CA ARG A 96 3.24 17.47 19.11
C ARG A 96 2.15 16.58 19.69
N PHE A 97 0.94 17.12 19.80
CA PHE A 97 -0.29 16.39 19.97
C PHE A 97 -1.05 16.37 18.65
N THR A 98 -1.59 15.21 18.27
CA THR A 98 -2.39 15.03 17.06
C THR A 98 -3.65 14.22 17.39
N ASP A 99 -4.79 14.71 16.94
CA ASP A 99 -6.11 14.07 16.95
C ASP A 99 -6.50 13.85 15.48
N ILE A 100 -6.82 12.61 15.13
CA ILE A 100 -7.14 12.20 13.76
C ILE A 100 -8.48 11.47 13.81
N ASP A 101 -9.41 11.94 13.01
CA ASP A 101 -10.62 11.18 12.66
C ASP A 101 -10.49 10.85 11.18
N GLU A 102 -10.24 9.58 10.87
CA GLU A 102 -10.02 9.12 9.51
C GLU A 102 -11.13 8.15 9.13
N GLU A 103 -11.79 8.45 8.02
CA GLU A 103 -12.67 7.53 7.35
C GLU A 103 -12.07 7.15 6.00
N PHE A 104 -12.05 5.86 5.75
CA PHE A 104 -11.64 5.27 4.49
C PHE A 104 -12.88 4.65 3.85
N ASN A 105 -13.26 5.09 2.66
CA ASN A 105 -14.42 4.59 1.93
C ASN A 105 -14.10 4.52 0.44
N ALA A 106 -13.85 3.34 -0.12
CA ALA A 106 -13.42 3.20 -1.51
C ALA A 106 -13.77 1.84 -2.14
N ILE A 107 -13.66 1.77 -3.47
CA ILE A 107 -13.90 0.57 -4.29
C ILE A 107 -12.57 -0.11 -4.62
N PHE A 108 -12.43 -1.38 -4.24
CA PHE A 108 -11.23 -2.21 -4.30
C PHE A 108 -11.25 -3.25 -5.40
N SER A 109 -10.11 -3.45 -6.06
CA SER A 109 -9.89 -4.64 -6.87
C SER A 109 -9.80 -5.85 -5.95
N VAL A 110 -10.80 -6.74 -6.03
CA VAL A 110 -10.84 -8.00 -5.27
C VAL A 110 -10.45 -9.13 -6.23
N ASN A 111 -11.21 -9.30 -7.31
CA ASN A 111 -10.92 -10.30 -8.34
C ASN A 111 -10.46 -9.66 -9.66
N ASN A 112 -9.77 -10.44 -10.48
CA ASN A 112 -9.59 -10.10 -11.89
C ASN A 112 -10.93 -10.28 -12.64
N PRO A 113 -11.22 -9.47 -13.67
CA PRO A 113 -12.41 -9.67 -14.48
C PRO A 113 -12.43 -11.03 -15.17
N ILE A 114 -13.62 -11.59 -15.32
CA ILE A 114 -13.86 -12.82 -16.09
C ILE A 114 -15.05 -12.62 -17.03
N LEU A 115 -15.22 -13.52 -17.99
CA LEU A 115 -16.38 -13.50 -18.88
C LEU A 115 -17.67 -13.61 -18.07
N ALA A 116 -18.65 -12.74 -18.35
CA ALA A 116 -19.90 -12.66 -17.62
C ALA A 116 -20.71 -13.97 -17.71
N TYR A 117 -20.65 -14.66 -18.86
CA TYR A 117 -21.26 -15.98 -19.00
C TYR A 117 -20.57 -17.01 -18.09
N GLN A 118 -19.24 -17.05 -18.07
CA GLN A 118 -18.48 -17.93 -17.17
C GLN A 118 -18.78 -17.62 -15.70
N HIS A 119 -18.84 -16.34 -15.33
CA HIS A 119 -19.25 -15.93 -13.99
C HIS A 119 -20.64 -16.45 -13.64
N ALA A 120 -21.63 -16.31 -14.54
CA ALA A 120 -22.98 -16.81 -14.29
C ALA A 120 -23.02 -18.33 -14.11
N GLN A 121 -22.27 -19.10 -14.92
CA GLN A 121 -22.15 -20.56 -14.77
C GLN A 121 -21.56 -20.94 -13.41
N ASN A 122 -20.49 -20.26 -12.98
CA ASN A 122 -19.89 -20.50 -11.65
C ASN A 122 -20.90 -20.28 -10.51
N GLN A 123 -21.79 -19.27 -10.63
CA GLN A 123 -22.81 -19.00 -9.63
C GLN A 123 -23.96 -20.02 -9.68
N ILE A 124 -24.33 -20.51 -10.85
CA ILE A 124 -25.28 -21.63 -11.01
C ILE A 124 -24.74 -22.89 -10.31
N ASP A 125 -23.48 -23.24 -10.57
CA ASP A 125 -22.84 -24.40 -9.96
C ASP A 125 -22.74 -24.27 -8.44
N ARG A 126 -22.33 -23.09 -7.94
CA ARG A 126 -22.32 -22.77 -6.50
C ARG A 126 -23.70 -22.93 -5.87
N ALA A 127 -24.73 -22.32 -6.48
CA ALA A 127 -26.08 -22.34 -5.95
C ALA A 127 -26.67 -23.75 -5.92
N ASN A 128 -26.49 -24.54 -6.98
CA ASN A 128 -26.96 -25.93 -7.03
C ASN A 128 -26.18 -26.85 -6.06
N ALA A 129 -24.89 -26.57 -5.81
CA ALA A 129 -24.12 -27.31 -4.81
C ALA A 129 -24.61 -27.03 -3.37
N GLN A 130 -24.94 -25.77 -3.08
CA GLN A 130 -25.45 -25.35 -1.77
C GLN A 130 -26.92 -25.72 -1.55
N TYR A 131 -27.74 -25.63 -2.61
CA TYR A 131 -29.18 -25.90 -2.62
C TYR A 131 -29.51 -26.96 -3.69
N PRO A 132 -29.38 -28.27 -3.39
CA PRO A 132 -29.50 -29.34 -4.38
C PRO A 132 -30.85 -29.44 -5.12
N ASP A 133 -31.92 -28.93 -4.51
CA ASP A 133 -33.27 -28.94 -5.08
C ASP A 133 -33.63 -27.63 -5.81
N LEU A 134 -32.69 -26.71 -5.99
CA LEU A 134 -32.91 -25.39 -6.58
C LEU A 134 -33.25 -25.45 -8.08
N GLY A 135 -32.60 -26.34 -8.83
CA GLY A 135 -32.83 -26.53 -10.26
C GLY A 135 -32.42 -25.34 -11.13
N ALA A 136 -31.43 -24.54 -10.71
CA ALA A 136 -30.95 -23.42 -11.50
C ALA A 136 -30.25 -23.90 -12.77
N THR A 137 -30.67 -23.40 -13.93
CA THR A 137 -30.10 -23.73 -15.25
C THR A 137 -29.81 -22.51 -16.12
N GLY A 138 -30.36 -21.34 -15.77
CA GLY A 138 -30.19 -20.09 -16.48
C GLY A 138 -29.84 -18.93 -15.56
N PHE A 139 -29.67 -17.75 -16.15
CA PHE A 139 -29.29 -16.53 -15.45
C PHE A 139 -29.92 -15.29 -16.10
N GLU A 140 -29.96 -14.19 -15.36
CA GLU A 140 -30.28 -12.88 -15.89
C GLU A 140 -29.46 -11.80 -15.16
N TYR A 141 -28.62 -11.08 -15.90
CA TYR A 141 -27.97 -9.87 -15.44
C TYR A 141 -28.90 -8.67 -15.60
N ARG A 142 -28.96 -7.82 -14.58
CA ARG A 142 -29.74 -6.59 -14.57
C ARG A 142 -28.89 -5.41 -14.14
N ASP A 143 -29.22 -4.21 -14.60
CA ASP A 143 -28.73 -3.00 -13.95
C ASP A 143 -29.40 -2.89 -12.56
N ALA A 144 -28.61 -2.89 -11.49
CA ALA A 144 -29.13 -2.93 -10.12
C ALA A 144 -29.94 -1.68 -9.74
N ARG A 145 -29.80 -0.58 -10.48
CA ARG A 145 -30.49 0.69 -10.19
C ARG A 145 -31.79 0.81 -10.97
N THR A 146 -31.80 0.39 -12.23
CA THR A 146 -32.95 0.55 -13.13
C THR A 146 -33.80 -0.71 -13.26
N GLY A 147 -33.23 -1.89 -12.95
CA GLY A 147 -33.82 -3.20 -13.20
C GLY A 147 -33.82 -3.60 -14.68
N GLU A 148 -33.15 -2.85 -15.55
CA GLU A 148 -33.01 -3.18 -16.97
C GLU A 148 -32.28 -4.50 -17.15
N VAL A 149 -32.85 -5.42 -17.94
CA VAL A 149 -32.18 -6.67 -18.30
C VAL A 149 -31.03 -6.38 -19.26
N LEU A 150 -29.82 -6.74 -18.86
CA LEU A 150 -28.59 -6.50 -19.61
C LEU A 150 -28.20 -7.71 -20.47
N ALA A 151 -28.36 -8.92 -19.93
CA ALA A 151 -28.09 -10.18 -20.62
C ALA A 151 -28.80 -11.35 -19.92
N ASN A 152 -29.42 -12.25 -20.68
CA ASN A 152 -29.96 -13.52 -20.16
C ASN A 152 -29.68 -14.73 -21.07
N THR A 153 -28.80 -14.54 -22.05
CA THR A 153 -28.26 -15.60 -22.91
C THR A 153 -26.74 -15.52 -22.97
N GLU A 154 -26.08 -16.63 -23.34
CA GLU A 154 -24.62 -16.67 -23.57
C GLU A 154 -24.16 -15.57 -24.53
N SER A 155 -24.81 -15.45 -25.70
CA SER A 155 -24.44 -14.45 -26.70
C SER A 155 -24.62 -13.00 -26.24
N GLU A 156 -25.56 -12.72 -25.34
CA GLU A 156 -25.73 -11.39 -24.77
C GLU A 156 -24.72 -11.12 -23.67
N ALA A 157 -24.40 -12.12 -22.84
CA ALA A 157 -23.39 -12.02 -21.80
C ALA A 157 -21.99 -11.85 -22.38
N ASP A 158 -21.65 -12.57 -23.47
CA ASP A 158 -20.40 -12.40 -24.21
C ASP A 158 -20.28 -11.03 -24.90
N ALA A 159 -21.42 -10.40 -25.18
CA ALA A 159 -21.49 -9.05 -25.77
C ALA A 159 -21.72 -7.96 -24.72
N LEU A 160 -21.85 -8.31 -23.43
CA LEU A 160 -22.10 -7.37 -22.35
C LEU A 160 -21.05 -6.27 -22.42
N ASN A 161 -21.47 -5.02 -22.19
CA ASN A 161 -20.58 -3.85 -22.13
C ASN A 161 -19.55 -3.70 -23.28
N GLY A 162 -19.72 -4.39 -24.41
CA GLY A 162 -18.79 -4.41 -25.54
C GLY A 162 -17.56 -5.32 -25.37
N ASN A 163 -17.33 -5.89 -24.19
CA ASN A 163 -16.17 -6.74 -23.89
C ASN A 163 -16.51 -8.08 -23.21
N GLY A 164 -17.77 -8.27 -22.80
CA GLY A 164 -18.28 -9.50 -22.20
C GLY A 164 -17.85 -9.74 -20.75
N LEU A 165 -17.25 -8.76 -20.07
CA LEU A 165 -16.63 -8.94 -18.76
C LEU A 165 -17.51 -8.48 -17.60
N ALA A 166 -17.53 -9.29 -16.55
CA ALA A 166 -18.02 -8.94 -15.23
C ALA A 166 -16.87 -9.00 -14.22
N VAL A 167 -16.99 -8.21 -13.16
CA VAL A 167 -15.99 -8.17 -12.10
C VAL A 167 -16.62 -7.94 -10.74
N THR A 168 -16.07 -8.60 -9.74
CA THR A 168 -16.37 -8.32 -8.33
C THR A 168 -15.33 -7.37 -7.77
N VAL A 169 -15.80 -6.22 -7.27
CA VAL A 169 -14.99 -5.20 -6.59
C VAL A 169 -15.42 -5.06 -5.14
N GLY A 170 -14.50 -4.79 -4.23
CA GLY A 170 -14.81 -4.63 -2.81
C GLY A 170 -15.26 -3.21 -2.49
N TRP A 171 -16.37 -3.03 -1.81
CA TRP A 171 -16.69 -1.78 -1.11
C TRP A 171 -16.11 -1.85 0.31
N TRP A 172 -14.95 -1.21 0.48
CA TRP A 172 -14.19 -1.28 1.73
C TRP A 172 -14.36 0.01 2.52
N ASN A 173 -14.94 -0.13 3.71
CA ASN A 173 -15.01 0.94 4.70
C ASN A 173 -14.15 0.63 5.93
N VAL A 174 -13.37 1.63 6.35
CA VAL A 174 -12.62 1.62 7.61
C VAL A 174 -12.85 2.94 8.34
N ALA A 175 -13.30 2.85 9.59
CA ALA A 175 -13.29 3.97 10.53
C ALA A 175 -12.06 3.85 11.43
N LEU A 176 -11.18 4.85 11.42
CA LEU A 176 -9.87 4.81 12.09
C LEU A 176 -9.59 6.08 12.92
N PRO A 177 -10.35 6.34 14.00
CA PRO A 177 -10.00 7.42 14.92
C PRO A 177 -8.69 7.10 15.68
N MET A 178 -7.77 8.06 15.65
CA MET A 178 -6.45 7.95 16.26
C MET A 178 -6.08 9.19 17.07
N SER A 179 -5.19 9.00 18.05
CA SER A 179 -4.56 10.11 18.75
C SER A 179 -3.10 9.80 19.05
N ASN A 180 -2.25 10.81 19.05
CA ASN A 180 -0.83 10.67 19.36
C ASN A 180 -0.30 11.90 20.09
N PHE A 181 0.46 11.68 21.16
CA PHE A 181 1.40 12.63 21.73
C PHE A 181 2.83 12.15 21.52
N ALA A 182 3.70 13.02 21.00
CA ALA A 182 5.13 12.76 20.89
C ALA A 182 5.93 13.94 21.46
N ASN A 183 7.01 13.63 22.18
CA ASN A 183 7.95 14.60 22.72
C ASN A 183 9.40 14.13 22.55
N ASP A 184 10.29 15.05 22.21
CA ASP A 184 11.73 14.85 22.12
C ASP A 184 12.46 15.99 22.83
N LEU A 185 13.15 15.66 23.92
CA LEU A 185 13.98 16.56 24.70
C LEU A 185 15.45 16.27 24.44
N GLN A 186 16.20 17.29 24.04
CA GLN A 186 17.61 17.21 23.67
C GLN A 186 18.44 18.18 24.50
N LEU A 187 19.60 17.70 24.94
CA LEU A 187 20.68 18.48 25.52
C LEU A 187 21.92 18.33 24.64
N SER A 188 22.41 19.43 24.10
CA SER A 188 23.59 19.46 23.25
C SER A 188 24.76 20.15 23.94
N LYS A 189 25.97 19.74 23.59
CA LYS A 189 27.21 20.29 24.12
C LYS A 189 28.31 20.28 23.06
N SER A 190 28.72 21.46 22.62
CA SER A 190 29.94 21.65 21.81
C SER A 190 31.13 21.91 22.73
N PHE A 191 32.19 21.10 22.58
CA PHE A 191 33.43 21.26 23.33
C PHE A 191 34.63 20.72 22.54
N GLY A 192 35.65 21.55 22.37
CA GLY A 192 36.80 21.18 21.55
C GLY A 192 36.37 20.83 20.12
N GLN A 193 36.58 19.58 19.72
CA GLN A 193 36.24 19.03 18.41
C GLN A 193 34.95 18.18 18.42
N HIS A 194 34.27 18.09 19.57
CA HIS A 194 33.08 17.27 19.79
C HIS A 194 31.81 18.11 19.76
N ASN A 195 30.76 17.55 19.15
CA ASN A 195 29.39 18.02 19.22
C ASN A 195 28.52 16.88 19.75
N LEU A 196 28.34 16.85 21.07
CA LEU A 196 27.57 15.81 21.75
C LEU A 196 26.10 16.21 21.83
N THR A 197 25.20 15.26 21.60
CA THR A 197 23.76 15.40 21.84
C THR A 197 23.25 14.19 22.61
N ALA A 198 22.66 14.42 23.78
CA ALA A 198 21.91 13.43 24.52
C ALA A 198 20.43 13.78 24.45
N GLY A 199 19.55 12.80 24.29
CA GLY A 199 18.11 13.05 24.25
C GLY A 199 17.25 11.97 24.87
N PHE A 200 16.02 12.37 25.15
CA PHE A 200 14.96 11.51 25.67
C PHE A 200 13.70 11.73 24.81
N TYR A 201 13.22 10.65 24.24
CA TYR A 201 12.02 10.60 23.41
C TYR A 201 10.91 9.85 24.16
N HIS A 202 9.68 10.35 24.03
CA HIS A 202 8.49 9.72 24.58
C HIS A 202 7.31 9.87 23.62
N THR A 203 6.53 8.81 23.45
CA THR A 203 5.26 8.85 22.73
C THR A 203 4.20 7.98 23.37
N ASP A 204 2.95 8.46 23.32
CA ASP A 204 1.74 7.67 23.55
C ASP A 204 0.84 7.82 22.33
N TRP A 205 0.40 6.72 21.74
CA TRP A 205 -0.54 6.74 20.63
C TRP A 205 -1.63 5.68 20.77
N LYS A 206 -2.77 5.95 20.13
CA LYS A 206 -3.97 5.13 20.23
C LYS A 206 -4.62 5.00 18.87
N VAL A 207 -5.13 3.81 18.61
CA VAL A 207 -5.97 3.50 17.46
C VAL A 207 -7.25 2.83 17.97
N ARG A 208 -8.39 3.23 17.42
CA ARG A 208 -9.61 2.43 17.43
C ARG A 208 -10.01 2.25 15.97
N SER A 209 -10.43 1.06 15.60
CA SER A 209 -10.58 0.71 14.20
C SER A 209 -11.76 -0.22 13.99
N LEU A 210 -12.62 0.10 13.03
CA LEU A 210 -13.72 -0.75 12.57
C LEU A 210 -13.66 -0.90 11.06
N TRP A 211 -13.46 -2.12 10.60
CA TRP A 211 -13.42 -2.52 9.20
C TRP A 211 -14.70 -3.30 8.94
N TYR A 212 -15.47 -2.88 7.94
CA TYR A 212 -16.63 -3.64 7.50
C TYR A 212 -16.77 -3.54 6.00
N TRP A 213 -16.45 -4.65 5.32
CA TRP A 213 -16.29 -4.69 3.88
C TRP A 213 -17.38 -5.53 3.24
N GLN A 214 -17.74 -5.14 2.02
CA GLN A 214 -18.74 -5.79 1.19
C GLN A 214 -18.13 -6.00 -0.18
N ASP A 215 -18.71 -6.87 -1.00
CA ASP A 215 -18.33 -7.00 -2.40
C ASP A 215 -19.51 -6.61 -3.29
N VAL A 216 -19.18 -6.01 -4.43
CA VAL A 216 -20.10 -5.43 -5.41
C VAL A 216 -19.83 -6.07 -6.76
N LEU A 217 -20.88 -6.52 -7.43
CA LEU A 217 -20.81 -6.98 -8.81
C LEU A 217 -20.94 -5.79 -9.76
N ALA A 218 -19.97 -5.65 -10.66
CA ALA A 218 -19.91 -4.56 -11.63
C ALA A 218 -19.53 -5.05 -13.02
N ASP A 219 -19.83 -4.25 -14.04
CA ASP A 219 -19.25 -4.44 -15.37
C ASP A 219 -17.94 -3.67 -15.54
N VAL A 220 -17.20 -3.98 -16.62
CA VAL A 220 -15.89 -3.39 -16.90
C VAL A 220 -16.03 -2.28 -17.93
N ARG A 221 -16.23 -1.03 -17.47
CA ARG A 221 -16.25 0.19 -18.30
C ARG A 221 -15.76 1.43 -17.54
N GLY A 222 -15.17 2.38 -18.25
CA GLY A 222 -14.85 3.71 -17.71
C GLY A 222 -13.79 4.48 -18.50
N GLY A 223 -13.86 5.81 -18.49
CA GLY A 223 -12.81 6.69 -19.03
C GLY A 223 -12.88 7.02 -20.53
N GLU A 224 -13.88 6.52 -21.27
CA GLU A 224 -14.08 6.87 -22.70
C GLU A 224 -14.82 8.21 -22.94
N GLU A 225 -14.85 8.68 -24.19
CA GLU A 225 -15.37 9.99 -24.65
C GLU A 225 -16.87 10.24 -24.30
N ASP A 226 -17.64 9.19 -24.01
CA ASP A 226 -19.06 9.24 -23.57
C ASP A 226 -19.27 8.97 -22.05
N ASP A 227 -18.19 8.81 -21.27
CA ASP A 227 -18.15 8.85 -19.80
C ASP A 227 -19.18 7.95 -19.09
N GLU A 228 -19.46 6.75 -19.62
CA GLU A 228 -20.32 5.78 -18.91
C GLU A 228 -19.51 5.10 -17.79
N PRO A 229 -19.80 5.40 -16.51
CA PRO A 229 -19.08 4.78 -15.41
C PRO A 229 -19.56 3.34 -15.23
N ALA A 230 -18.73 2.49 -14.62
CA ALA A 230 -19.08 1.09 -14.31
C ALA A 230 -20.50 0.99 -13.73
N ARG A 231 -21.31 0.07 -14.27
CA ARG A 231 -22.63 -0.25 -13.74
C ARG A 231 -22.47 -1.17 -12.54
N VAL A 232 -23.38 -1.00 -11.60
CA VAL A 232 -23.61 -1.98 -10.55
C VAL A 232 -24.66 -2.95 -11.10
N MET A 233 -24.35 -4.25 -11.07
CA MET A 233 -25.20 -5.26 -11.69
C MET A 233 -25.84 -6.16 -10.64
N ASP A 234 -27.11 -6.49 -10.85
CA ASP A 234 -27.74 -7.62 -10.19
C ASP A 234 -27.60 -8.88 -11.04
N LEU A 235 -27.46 -10.03 -10.40
CA LEU A 235 -27.50 -11.35 -11.02
C LEU A 235 -28.56 -12.21 -10.32
N VAL A 236 -29.49 -12.72 -11.11
CA VAL A 236 -30.49 -13.70 -10.66
C VAL A 236 -30.35 -15.01 -11.43
N LEU A 237 -30.64 -16.12 -10.77
CA LEU A 237 -30.62 -17.46 -11.38
C LEU A 237 -32.02 -17.89 -11.75
N THR A 238 -32.16 -18.60 -12.87
CA THR A 238 -33.45 -19.05 -13.41
C THR A 238 -33.51 -20.56 -13.64
N ASP A 239 -34.71 -21.12 -13.61
CA ASP A 239 -35.00 -22.50 -14.04
C ASP A 239 -35.11 -22.62 -15.58
N GLU A 240 -35.42 -23.82 -16.08
CA GLU A 240 -35.59 -24.09 -17.51
C GLU A 240 -36.77 -23.30 -18.13
N GLU A 241 -37.78 -22.96 -17.31
CA GLU A 241 -38.93 -22.16 -17.69
C GLU A 241 -38.66 -20.64 -17.65
N GLY A 242 -37.51 -20.21 -17.15
CA GLY A 242 -37.11 -18.81 -17.01
C GLY A 242 -37.65 -18.11 -15.76
N ASN A 243 -38.18 -18.84 -14.78
CA ASN A 243 -38.58 -18.28 -13.49
C ASN A 243 -37.33 -18.06 -12.61
N THR A 244 -37.30 -16.96 -11.87
CA THR A 244 -36.25 -16.74 -10.86
C THR A 244 -36.36 -17.77 -9.74
N VAL A 245 -35.25 -18.46 -9.47
CA VAL A 245 -35.15 -19.46 -8.39
C VAL A 245 -34.21 -19.01 -7.27
N ALA A 246 -33.23 -18.14 -7.55
CA ALA A 246 -32.33 -17.58 -6.55
C ALA A 246 -31.81 -16.19 -6.94
N TYR A 247 -31.37 -15.44 -5.94
CA TYR A 247 -30.62 -14.19 -6.12
C TYR A 247 -29.15 -14.42 -5.81
N VAL A 248 -28.25 -13.95 -6.67
CA VAL A 248 -26.80 -13.97 -6.40
C VAL A 248 -26.36 -12.65 -5.76
N THR A 249 -27.11 -11.58 -6.03
CA THR A 249 -26.83 -10.24 -5.52
C THR A 249 -28.04 -9.64 -4.81
N ARG A 250 -27.79 -8.61 -4.01
CA ARG A 250 -28.81 -7.74 -3.42
C ARG A 250 -28.49 -6.29 -3.74
N ASN A 251 -29.20 -5.70 -4.72
CA ASN A 251 -28.93 -4.36 -5.24
C ASN A 251 -27.46 -4.20 -5.66
N GLY A 252 -26.94 -5.24 -6.32
CA GLY A 252 -25.58 -5.40 -6.80
C GLY A 252 -24.50 -5.67 -5.76
N ILE A 253 -24.84 -5.77 -4.48
CA ILE A 253 -23.95 -6.35 -3.47
C ILE A 253 -23.91 -7.86 -3.70
N SER A 254 -22.74 -8.42 -3.95
CA SER A 254 -22.51 -9.86 -4.19
C SER A 254 -22.07 -10.63 -2.94
N GLN A 255 -21.55 -9.93 -1.92
CA GLN A 255 -21.25 -10.50 -0.61
C GLN A 255 -21.41 -9.42 0.47
N ILE A 256 -22.31 -9.65 1.43
CA ILE A 256 -22.43 -8.83 2.63
C ILE A 256 -21.46 -9.35 3.69
N GLY A 257 -20.73 -8.43 4.33
CA GLY A 257 -19.72 -8.76 5.35
C GLY A 257 -18.65 -9.70 4.84
N SER A 258 -18.06 -9.39 3.66
CA SER A 258 -16.92 -10.12 3.11
C SER A 258 -15.69 -10.05 4.03
N PHE A 259 -15.62 -9.02 4.87
CA PHE A 259 -14.67 -8.92 5.97
C PHE A 259 -15.22 -8.08 7.12
N TYR A 260 -14.85 -8.44 8.35
CA TYR A 260 -15.13 -7.64 9.54
C TYR A 260 -13.92 -7.65 10.46
N ASN A 261 -13.58 -6.49 11.01
CA ASN A 261 -12.59 -6.41 12.08
C ASN A 261 -12.89 -5.21 12.99
N ASN A 262 -12.78 -5.39 14.30
CA ASN A 262 -13.02 -4.32 15.27
C ASN A 262 -11.99 -4.44 16.39
N TYR A 263 -11.07 -3.48 16.46
CA TYR A 263 -9.96 -3.54 17.41
C TYR A 263 -9.58 -2.18 17.99
N SER A 264 -8.82 -2.25 19.08
CA SER A 264 -8.18 -1.12 19.69
C SER A 264 -6.73 -1.42 20.01
N LEU A 265 -5.89 -0.39 19.93
CA LEU A 265 -4.52 -0.42 20.37
C LEU A 265 -4.19 0.86 21.15
N ASP A 266 -3.47 0.71 22.25
CA ASP A 266 -2.80 1.77 23.00
C ASP A 266 -1.32 1.39 23.11
N ALA A 267 -0.44 2.27 22.66
CA ALA A 267 1.00 2.04 22.68
C ALA A 267 1.74 3.20 23.32
N ARG A 268 2.79 2.87 24.08
CA ARG A 268 3.70 3.81 24.72
C ARG A 268 5.13 3.41 24.46
N THR A 269 5.95 4.40 24.15
CA THR A 269 7.38 4.19 23.91
C THR A 269 8.19 5.26 24.63
N ASN A 270 9.29 4.86 25.25
CA ASN A 270 10.30 5.74 25.80
C ASN A 270 11.66 5.36 25.24
N ALA A 271 12.48 6.34 24.85
CA ALA A 271 13.83 6.05 24.38
C ALA A 271 14.84 7.08 24.88
N GLY A 272 16.01 6.59 25.28
CA GLY A 272 17.19 7.41 25.53
C GLY A 272 18.17 7.27 24.37
N TYR A 273 18.84 8.36 23.99
CA TYR A 273 19.86 8.31 22.95
C TYR A 273 21.02 9.26 23.21
N LEU A 274 22.17 8.93 22.61
CA LEU A 274 23.41 9.70 22.69
C LEU A 274 24.10 9.67 21.34
N ASN A 275 24.44 10.84 20.81
CA ASN A 275 25.16 11.02 19.55
C ASN A 275 26.37 11.93 19.77
N ASP A 276 27.49 11.64 19.12
CA ASP A 276 28.66 12.51 19.08
C ASP A 276 29.14 12.66 17.63
N GLU A 277 29.36 13.90 17.21
CA GLU A 277 30.12 14.21 16.00
C GLU A 277 31.49 14.75 16.41
N PHE A 278 32.53 14.05 15.99
CA PHE A 278 33.91 14.34 16.33
C PHE A 278 34.71 14.72 15.09
N THR A 279 35.10 16.00 15.01
CA THR A 279 36.01 16.50 13.96
C THR A 279 37.46 16.18 14.33
N LEU A 280 37.90 14.95 14.03
CA LEU A 280 39.24 14.44 14.33
C LEU A 280 40.37 15.32 13.76
N THR A 281 40.18 15.79 12.53
CA THR A 281 41.10 16.68 11.82
C THR A 281 40.31 17.56 10.85
N ASP A 282 40.94 18.56 10.24
CA ASP A 282 40.31 19.38 9.18
C ASP A 282 39.78 18.55 7.99
N ARG A 283 40.24 17.30 7.85
CA ARG A 283 39.87 16.37 6.78
C ARG A 283 39.05 15.18 7.23
N LEU A 284 38.93 14.89 8.51
CA LEU A 284 38.27 13.68 8.99
C LEU A 284 37.27 14.03 10.08
N THR A 285 36.01 13.69 9.81
CA THR A 285 34.91 13.73 10.78
C THR A 285 34.43 12.30 10.99
N VAL A 286 34.23 11.92 12.26
CA VAL A 286 33.63 10.64 12.65
C VAL A 286 32.38 10.96 13.46
N ASP A 287 31.28 10.29 13.17
CA ASP A 287 30.03 10.40 13.91
C ASP A 287 29.59 9.04 14.44
N GLY A 288 28.97 9.02 15.60
CA GLY A 288 28.44 7.79 16.18
C GLY A 288 27.27 8.07 17.10
N GLY A 289 26.34 7.11 17.16
CA GLY A 289 25.09 7.24 17.89
C GLY A 289 24.61 5.91 18.45
N ILE A 290 23.95 5.97 19.61
CA ILE A 290 23.24 4.85 20.23
C ILE A 290 21.85 5.29 20.66
N ARG A 291 20.88 4.38 20.61
CA ARG A 291 19.51 4.56 21.10
C ARG A 291 19.06 3.28 21.79
N TYR A 292 18.47 3.43 22.98
CA TYR A 292 17.80 2.34 23.66
C TYR A 292 16.33 2.72 23.85
N GLU A 293 15.44 1.85 23.40
CA GLU A 293 14.00 2.03 23.40
C GLU A 293 13.34 0.97 24.26
N VAL A 294 12.32 1.36 25.02
CA VAL A 294 11.42 0.47 25.76
C VAL A 294 10.00 0.86 25.46
N GLY A 295 9.12 -0.11 25.23
CA GLY A 295 7.73 0.18 24.94
C GLY A 295 6.78 -0.93 25.34
N GLU A 296 5.51 -0.56 25.38
CA GLU A 296 4.39 -1.42 25.74
C GLU A 296 3.26 -1.16 24.74
N ILE A 297 2.71 -2.23 24.19
CA ILE A 297 1.56 -2.25 23.28
C ILE A 297 0.46 -3.06 23.96
N THR A 298 -0.72 -2.49 24.09
CA THR A 298 -1.89 -3.17 24.65
C THR A 298 -3.12 -2.96 23.78
N GLY A 299 -4.03 -3.92 23.77
CA GLY A 299 -5.21 -3.79 22.94
C GLY A 299 -6.17 -4.95 23.07
N HIS A 300 -7.19 -4.92 22.21
CA HIS A 300 -8.13 -6.01 22.05
C HIS A 300 -8.70 -6.03 20.64
N VAL A 301 -9.11 -7.21 20.19
CA VAL A 301 -9.84 -7.44 18.94
C VAL A 301 -11.14 -8.19 19.26
N GLU A 302 -12.23 -7.81 18.61
CA GLU A 302 -13.52 -8.51 18.69
C GLU A 302 -13.45 -9.83 17.91
N ASN A 303 -13.96 -10.92 18.48
CA ASN A 303 -14.10 -12.16 17.74
C ASN A 303 -15.20 -12.03 16.67
N ARG A 304 -15.05 -12.84 15.62
CA ARG A 304 -15.91 -12.87 14.45
C ARG A 304 -16.75 -14.14 14.47
N GLN A 305 -17.97 -14.03 13.97
CA GLN A 305 -18.78 -15.18 13.61
C GLN A 305 -19.53 -14.88 12.30
N ASN A 306 -20.01 -15.93 11.66
CA ASN A 306 -20.76 -15.81 10.42
C ASN A 306 -22.25 -15.90 10.71
N PHE A 307 -23.03 -15.14 9.96
CA PHE A 307 -24.49 -15.05 10.08
C PHE A 307 -25.14 -15.20 8.71
N ASP A 308 -26.28 -15.87 8.66
CA ASP A 308 -27.16 -15.81 7.49
C ASP A 308 -28.26 -14.80 7.77
N LEU A 309 -28.39 -13.78 6.90
CA LEU A 309 -29.33 -12.68 7.12
C LEU A 309 -30.73 -12.98 6.55
N SER A 310 -30.81 -13.87 5.57
CA SER A 310 -32.07 -14.41 5.05
C SER A 310 -32.64 -15.44 6.05
N PRO A 311 -33.93 -15.38 6.43
CA PRO A 311 -34.55 -16.41 7.25
C PRO A 311 -34.48 -17.79 6.56
N GLU A 312 -34.28 -18.88 7.32
CA GLU A 312 -34.32 -20.26 6.78
C GLU A 312 -35.62 -20.59 6.02
N ASP A 313 -36.71 -19.86 6.31
CA ASP A 313 -38.04 -20.01 5.71
C ASP A 313 -38.28 -19.10 4.48
N GLU A 314 -37.27 -18.36 4.00
CA GLU A 314 -37.42 -17.48 2.84
C GLU A 314 -37.64 -18.30 1.55
N GLU A 315 -38.63 -17.91 0.75
CA GLU A 315 -39.11 -18.72 -0.39
C GLU A 315 -38.09 -18.81 -1.54
N MET A 316 -37.09 -17.92 -1.58
CA MET A 316 -35.99 -17.91 -2.54
C MET A 316 -34.68 -17.54 -1.85
N PRO A 317 -33.60 -18.32 -1.98
CA PRO A 317 -32.31 -18.01 -1.37
C PRO A 317 -31.65 -16.78 -2.01
N ASN A 318 -30.83 -16.07 -1.22
CA ASN A 318 -29.97 -14.99 -1.68
C ASN A 318 -28.51 -15.24 -1.28
N LEU A 319 -27.66 -15.56 -2.25
CA LEU A 319 -26.27 -15.93 -1.97
C LEU A 319 -25.43 -14.75 -1.44
N ALA A 320 -25.89 -13.51 -1.61
CA ALA A 320 -25.15 -12.33 -1.16
C ALA A 320 -25.22 -12.10 0.35
N ASP A 321 -26.16 -12.73 1.06
CA ASP A 321 -26.34 -12.55 2.49
C ASP A 321 -26.22 -13.84 3.30
N ASP A 322 -25.68 -14.87 2.66
CA ASP A 322 -25.16 -16.06 3.27
C ASP A 322 -23.77 -15.77 3.88
N ASN A 323 -23.48 -16.37 5.03
CA ASN A 323 -22.16 -16.41 5.65
C ASN A 323 -21.52 -15.01 5.91
N VAL A 324 -22.35 -14.04 6.28
CA VAL A 324 -21.96 -12.66 6.61
C VAL A 324 -21.04 -12.63 7.81
N THR A 325 -19.77 -12.24 7.62
CA THR A 325 -18.81 -12.11 8.73
C THR A 325 -19.10 -10.84 9.53
N TYR A 326 -19.27 -10.98 10.85
CA TYR A 326 -19.52 -9.85 11.74
C TYR A 326 -19.09 -10.13 13.19
N GLY A 327 -18.99 -9.08 14.01
CA GLY A 327 -18.55 -9.17 15.41
C GLY A 327 -19.54 -9.92 16.32
N ASP A 328 -19.04 -10.82 17.16
CA ASP A 328 -19.82 -11.61 18.12
C ASP A 328 -19.94 -10.97 19.53
N ARG A 329 -19.33 -9.79 19.73
CA ARG A 329 -19.23 -9.03 20.98
C ARG A 329 -18.40 -9.69 22.09
N SER A 330 -17.61 -10.69 21.78
CA SER A 330 -16.56 -11.22 22.63
C SER A 330 -15.20 -10.70 22.15
N TYR A 331 -14.20 -10.63 23.04
CA TYR A 331 -12.94 -9.96 22.75
C TYR A 331 -11.74 -10.79 23.18
N VAL A 332 -10.68 -10.76 22.38
CA VAL A 332 -9.35 -11.26 22.74
C VAL A 332 -8.44 -10.07 22.99
N THR A 333 -7.85 -10.01 24.18
CA THR A 333 -6.89 -8.97 24.56
C THR A 333 -5.47 -9.37 24.22
N TYR A 334 -4.61 -8.40 23.94
CA TYR A 334 -3.17 -8.62 23.77
C TYR A 334 -2.36 -7.57 24.52
N GLN A 335 -1.18 -7.98 24.96
CA GLN A 335 -0.15 -7.13 25.54
C GLN A 335 1.20 -7.59 24.99
N TYR A 336 2.03 -6.65 24.58
CA TYR A 336 3.37 -6.89 24.06
C TYR A 336 4.31 -5.82 24.60
N ASP A 337 5.27 -6.24 25.40
CA ASP A 337 6.34 -5.41 25.94
C ASP A 337 7.60 -5.66 25.14
N TYR A 338 8.36 -4.60 24.84
CA TYR A 338 9.60 -4.71 24.07
C TYR A 338 10.69 -3.77 24.58
N ASP A 339 11.93 -4.17 24.33
CA ASP A 339 13.08 -3.30 24.45
C ASP A 339 14.12 -3.56 23.37
N GLU A 340 14.67 -2.49 22.81
CA GLU A 340 15.50 -2.57 21.61
C GLU A 340 16.66 -1.59 21.64
N PHE A 341 17.77 -1.99 21.04
CA PHE A 341 19.00 -1.20 20.97
C PHE A 341 19.39 -0.95 19.52
N ALA A 342 19.57 0.32 19.15
CA ALA A 342 20.04 0.73 17.84
C ALA A 342 21.34 1.51 17.94
N TRP A 343 22.19 1.40 16.92
CA TRP A 343 23.44 2.14 16.84
C TRP A 343 23.84 2.49 15.39
N SER A 344 24.66 3.53 15.24
CA SER A 344 25.29 3.88 13.97
C SER A 344 26.69 4.41 14.19
N ILE A 345 27.60 4.14 13.25
CA ILE A 345 28.91 4.74 13.19
C ILE A 345 29.24 5.11 11.75
N GLY A 346 29.71 6.34 11.56
CA GLY A 346 30.04 6.93 10.27
C GLY A 346 31.38 7.64 10.27
N ALA A 347 32.00 7.74 9.11
CA ALA A 347 33.18 8.56 8.90
C ALA A 347 33.13 9.24 7.54
N ASN A 348 33.59 10.48 7.49
CA ASN A 348 33.74 11.27 6.27
C ASN A 348 35.16 11.84 6.19
N PHE A 349 35.87 11.48 5.11
CA PHE A 349 37.23 11.91 4.83
C PHE A 349 37.30 12.82 3.59
N LYS A 350 37.68 14.08 3.78
CA LYS A 350 37.96 15.04 2.71
C LYS A 350 39.33 14.75 2.11
N ILE A 351 39.35 14.22 0.88
CA ILE A 351 40.58 14.04 0.09
C ILE A 351 41.16 15.42 -0.28
N ASN A 352 40.27 16.34 -0.68
CA ASN A 352 40.56 17.74 -0.99
C ASN A 352 39.28 18.58 -0.83
N GLU A 353 39.31 19.87 -1.13
CA GLU A 353 38.16 20.79 -1.01
C GLU A 353 36.94 20.40 -1.87
N GLN A 354 37.14 19.59 -2.90
CA GLN A 354 36.12 19.20 -3.89
C GLN A 354 35.73 17.73 -3.79
N THR A 355 36.48 16.90 -3.06
CA THR A 355 36.29 15.45 -3.02
C THR A 355 36.32 14.94 -1.60
N ALA A 356 35.28 14.19 -1.22
CA ALA A 356 35.23 13.44 0.03
C ALA A 356 34.83 11.99 -0.24
N VAL A 357 35.27 11.09 0.63
CA VAL A 357 34.78 9.72 0.71
C VAL A 357 34.14 9.51 2.08
N PHE A 358 33.16 8.63 2.14
CA PHE A 358 32.47 8.33 3.39
C PHE A 358 32.16 6.85 3.50
N GLY A 359 31.88 6.40 4.72
CA GLY A 359 31.29 5.11 5.00
C GLY A 359 30.49 5.16 6.30
N ARG A 360 29.44 4.34 6.37
CA ARG A 360 28.60 4.18 7.57
C ARG A 360 28.15 2.73 7.70
N VAL A 361 28.02 2.30 8.95
CA VAL A 361 27.36 1.04 9.34
C VAL A 361 26.35 1.37 10.43
N SER A 362 25.18 0.74 10.37
CA SER A 362 24.14 0.92 11.38
C SER A 362 23.32 -0.34 11.56
N ASP A 363 22.76 -0.45 12.76
CA ASP A 363 21.87 -1.50 13.20
C ASP A 363 20.68 -0.81 13.88
N GLY A 364 19.47 -1.15 13.45
CA GLY A 364 18.25 -0.54 13.93
C GLY A 364 17.07 -1.46 13.72
N PHE A 365 15.87 -0.97 14.03
CA PHE A 365 14.67 -1.80 14.07
C PHE A 365 13.42 -0.98 13.73
N ARG A 366 12.33 -1.67 13.40
CA ARG A 366 10.97 -1.13 13.30
C ARG A 366 10.06 -1.90 14.25
N THR A 367 9.47 -1.18 15.19
CA THR A 367 8.47 -1.73 16.11
C THR A 367 7.16 -2.02 15.36
N PRO A 368 6.36 -2.99 15.81
CA PRO A 368 5.08 -3.32 15.20
C PRO A 368 4.11 -2.14 15.08
N ASP A 369 3.31 -2.15 14.00
CA ASP A 369 2.13 -1.31 13.85
C ASP A 369 0.87 -2.00 14.39
N ASP A 370 -0.26 -1.28 14.39
CA ASP A 370 -1.52 -1.76 14.91
C ASP A 370 -2.13 -2.92 14.12
N GLN A 371 -1.84 -3.00 12.82
CA GLN A 371 -2.41 -4.01 11.97
C GLN A 371 -1.83 -5.40 12.23
N GLN A 372 -0.57 -5.45 12.68
CA GLN A 372 0.13 -6.68 12.97
C GLN A 372 -0.51 -7.49 14.12
N PHE A 373 -1.24 -6.84 15.04
CA PHE A 373 -1.85 -7.50 16.19
C PHE A 373 -3.33 -7.87 16.02
N PHE A 374 -4.09 -7.28 15.08
CA PHE A 374 -5.53 -7.50 15.06
C PHE A 374 -5.92 -8.90 14.56
N ASP A 375 -5.26 -9.43 13.53
CA ASP A 375 -5.59 -10.77 12.98
C ASP A 375 -4.74 -11.89 13.59
N GLY A 376 -4.12 -11.59 14.74
CA GLY A 376 -3.45 -12.59 15.57
C GLY A 376 -2.07 -13.03 15.06
N GLY A 377 -1.60 -12.55 13.90
CA GLY A 377 -0.27 -12.88 13.35
C GLY A 377 0.87 -12.56 14.32
N ALA A 378 1.07 -11.28 14.66
CA ALA A 378 2.09 -10.89 15.63
C ALA A 378 1.81 -11.43 17.04
N ARG A 379 0.53 -11.59 17.43
CA ARG A 379 0.17 -12.18 18.73
C ARG A 379 0.66 -13.63 18.83
N ALA A 380 0.34 -14.46 17.84
CA ALA A 380 0.73 -15.86 17.80
C ALA A 380 2.25 -16.02 17.69
N ARG A 381 2.93 -15.13 16.95
CA ARG A 381 4.39 -15.13 16.88
C ARG A 381 5.04 -14.70 18.19
N ALA A 382 4.52 -13.65 18.84
CA ALA A 382 5.01 -13.21 20.15
C ALA A 382 4.90 -14.31 21.23
N GLU A 383 3.85 -15.14 21.16
CA GLU A 383 3.68 -16.31 22.04
C GLU A 383 4.76 -17.39 21.82
N GLN A 384 5.29 -17.51 20.59
CA GLN A 384 6.37 -18.43 20.27
C GLN A 384 7.75 -17.85 20.61
N ASN A 385 8.00 -16.62 20.13
CA ASN A 385 9.21 -15.86 20.40
C ASN A 385 8.91 -14.35 20.26
N PRO A 386 8.97 -13.57 21.36
CA PRO A 386 8.66 -12.13 21.32
C PRO A 386 9.64 -11.31 20.47
N ASP A 387 10.89 -11.75 20.33
CA ASP A 387 11.93 -11.03 19.59
C ASP A 387 11.71 -11.12 18.06
N ASP A 388 10.97 -12.12 17.59
CA ASP A 388 10.75 -12.35 16.16
C ASP A 388 9.65 -11.45 15.56
N VAL A 389 9.02 -10.60 16.38
CA VAL A 389 7.95 -9.68 15.97
C VAL A 389 8.52 -8.32 15.53
N ILE A 390 9.71 -7.97 16.00
CA ILE A 390 10.37 -6.70 15.68
C ILE A 390 11.20 -6.90 14.41
N GLU A 391 10.96 -6.03 13.43
CA GLU A 391 11.71 -6.03 12.19
C GLU A 391 13.09 -5.42 12.45
N GLN A 392 14.15 -6.17 12.18
CA GLN A 392 15.54 -5.72 12.38
C GLN A 392 16.16 -5.28 11.06
N VAL A 393 16.97 -4.23 11.08
CA VAL A 393 17.55 -3.61 9.89
C VAL A 393 19.03 -3.33 10.09
N PHE A 394 19.87 -4.10 9.42
CA PHE A 394 21.31 -3.89 9.38
C PHE A 394 21.73 -3.28 8.05
N GLN A 395 22.43 -2.15 8.08
CA GLN A 395 22.81 -1.40 6.88
C GLN A 395 24.29 -1.03 6.87
N TYR A 396 24.88 -1.03 5.69
CA TYR A 396 26.20 -0.47 5.46
C TYR A 396 26.23 0.27 4.13
N GLU A 397 26.85 1.44 4.12
CA GLU A 397 27.01 2.28 2.93
C GLU A 397 28.42 2.84 2.84
N GLY A 398 28.88 3.10 1.62
CA GLY A 398 30.14 3.78 1.38
C GLY A 398 30.19 4.40 0.01
N GLY A 399 30.82 5.57 -0.11
CA GLY A 399 30.74 6.32 -1.35
C GLY A 399 31.68 7.50 -1.48
N VAL A 400 31.54 8.18 -2.61
CA VAL A 400 32.35 9.33 -3.00
C VAL A 400 31.43 10.52 -3.29
N LYS A 401 31.80 11.68 -2.76
CA LYS A 401 31.18 12.97 -3.01
C LYS A 401 32.17 13.83 -3.78
N TYR A 402 31.78 14.32 -4.95
CA TYR A 402 32.53 15.30 -5.72
C TYR A 402 31.69 16.55 -5.93
N SER A 403 32.25 17.73 -5.64
CA SER A 403 31.58 19.01 -5.79
C SER A 403 32.49 20.04 -6.45
N HIS A 404 32.06 20.52 -7.61
CA HIS A 404 32.67 21.59 -8.38
C HIS A 404 31.55 22.52 -8.88
N PRO A 405 31.78 23.83 -9.09
CA PRO A 405 30.73 24.77 -9.51
C PRO A 405 29.88 24.39 -10.73
N ASN A 406 30.39 23.51 -11.60
CA ASN A 406 29.72 23.03 -12.81
C ASN A 406 29.37 21.54 -12.78
N LEU A 407 29.78 20.80 -11.75
CA LEU A 407 29.59 19.36 -11.65
C LEU A 407 29.54 18.96 -10.18
N ALA A 408 28.43 18.40 -9.73
CA ALA A 408 28.33 17.67 -8.47
C ALA A 408 27.97 16.22 -8.77
N VAL A 409 28.68 15.28 -8.14
CA VAL A 409 28.46 13.84 -8.29
C VAL A 409 28.47 13.19 -6.91
N PHE A 410 27.50 12.34 -6.66
CA PHE A 410 27.42 11.47 -5.51
C PHE A 410 27.30 10.03 -6.02
N LEU A 411 28.19 9.16 -5.56
CA LEU A 411 28.15 7.73 -5.86
C LEU A 411 28.22 6.97 -4.54
N SER A 412 27.32 6.03 -4.31
CA SER A 412 27.30 5.16 -3.14
C SER A 412 27.15 3.69 -3.55
N LEU A 413 27.75 2.82 -2.75
CA LEU A 413 27.45 1.39 -2.69
C LEU A 413 26.80 1.14 -1.33
N PHE A 414 25.78 0.31 -1.31
CA PHE A 414 25.07 -0.02 -0.08
C PHE A 414 24.74 -1.51 0.00
N GLY A 415 24.58 -1.99 1.23
CA GLY A 415 23.96 -3.26 1.54
C GLY A 415 23.03 -3.13 2.73
N ILE A 416 21.90 -3.80 2.64
CA ILE A 416 20.83 -3.78 3.64
C ILE A 416 20.39 -5.21 3.88
N ASN A 417 20.28 -5.61 5.14
CA ASN A 417 19.65 -6.86 5.55
C ASN A 417 18.48 -6.53 6.46
N PHE A 418 17.32 -7.02 6.12
CA PHE A 418 16.11 -6.98 6.93
C PHE A 418 15.84 -8.37 7.49
N GLN A 419 15.40 -8.43 8.74
CA GLN A 419 14.89 -9.66 9.34
C GLN A 419 13.50 -9.42 9.90
N ASN A 420 12.66 -10.46 9.90
CA ASN A 420 11.29 -10.41 10.43
C ASN A 420 10.41 -9.33 9.76
N ILE A 421 10.50 -9.16 8.44
CA ILE A 421 9.61 -8.26 7.70
C ILE A 421 8.20 -8.85 7.71
N PRO A 422 7.19 -8.16 8.27
CA PRO A 422 5.82 -8.64 8.26
C PRO A 422 5.15 -8.38 6.92
N PHE A 423 4.50 -9.41 6.40
CA PHE A 423 3.59 -9.35 5.26
C PHE A 423 2.18 -9.72 5.72
N SER A 424 1.20 -8.95 5.26
CA SER A 424 -0.22 -9.19 5.51
C SER A 424 -0.94 -9.01 4.17
N ASP A 425 -1.45 -10.09 3.61
CA ASP A 425 -2.22 -10.05 2.37
C ASP A 425 -3.65 -10.53 2.66
N GLU A 426 -4.64 -9.86 2.09
CA GLU A 426 -6.03 -10.27 2.17
C GLU A 426 -6.35 -11.17 0.97
N VAL A 427 -6.63 -12.43 1.25
CA VAL A 427 -6.91 -13.48 0.25
C VAL A 427 -8.33 -13.98 0.39
N ILE A 428 -8.92 -14.43 -0.70
CA ILE A 428 -10.27 -14.99 -0.69
C ILE A 428 -10.20 -16.44 -0.21
N ASP A 429 -10.98 -16.78 0.80
CA ASP A 429 -11.20 -18.16 1.19
C ASP A 429 -12.12 -18.84 0.17
N PRO A 430 -11.64 -19.87 -0.57
CA PRO A 430 -12.42 -20.51 -1.62
C PRO A 430 -13.64 -21.27 -1.10
N GLN A 431 -13.72 -21.60 0.20
CA GLN A 431 -14.87 -22.30 0.79
C GLN A 431 -15.98 -21.34 1.19
N THR A 432 -15.59 -20.18 1.75
CA THR A 432 -16.54 -19.24 2.35
C THR A 432 -16.83 -18.03 1.47
N GLY A 433 -15.97 -17.74 0.48
CA GLY A 433 -16.03 -16.53 -0.34
C GLY A 433 -15.59 -15.25 0.38
N ASN A 434 -15.30 -15.33 1.68
CA ASN A 434 -14.90 -14.19 2.50
C ASN A 434 -13.40 -13.92 2.36
N LEU A 435 -12.99 -12.68 2.65
CA LEU A 435 -11.59 -12.34 2.76
C LEU A 435 -11.01 -12.86 4.08
N GLN A 436 -9.77 -13.33 4.03
CA GLN A 436 -8.98 -13.74 5.18
C GLN A 436 -7.60 -13.11 5.11
N THR A 437 -7.08 -12.74 6.27
CA THR A 437 -5.74 -12.17 6.40
C THR A 437 -4.71 -13.28 6.52
N GLU A 438 -3.78 -13.31 5.58
CA GLU A 438 -2.65 -14.22 5.60
C GLU A 438 -1.40 -13.47 6.06
N PHE A 439 -0.97 -13.78 7.28
CA PHE A 439 0.17 -13.13 7.91
C PHE A 439 1.44 -13.96 7.75
N ARG A 440 2.51 -13.35 7.24
CA ARG A 440 3.80 -14.00 6.99
C ARG A 440 4.95 -13.11 7.45
N PHE A 441 6.12 -13.72 7.66
CA PHE A 441 7.36 -13.01 7.94
C PHE A 441 8.45 -13.50 7.00
N ALA A 442 9.26 -12.59 6.48
CA ALA A 442 10.39 -12.90 5.62
C ALA A 442 11.63 -12.12 6.06
N ASP A 443 12.81 -12.66 5.78
CA ASP A 443 14.04 -11.87 5.80
C ASP A 443 14.34 -11.42 4.35
N SER A 444 15.12 -10.36 4.19
CA SER A 444 15.60 -9.96 2.87
C SER A 444 16.98 -9.36 2.92
N LYS A 445 17.71 -9.48 1.81
CA LYS A 445 19.02 -8.87 1.61
C LYS A 445 19.03 -8.09 0.32
N THR A 446 19.64 -6.92 0.33
CA THR A 446 19.78 -6.07 -0.84
C THR A 446 21.20 -5.54 -0.90
N ILE A 447 21.83 -5.65 -2.07
CA ILE A 447 23.07 -4.93 -2.37
C ILE A 447 22.79 -4.04 -3.59
N GLY A 448 23.28 -2.81 -3.54
CA GLY A 448 23.06 -1.87 -4.64
C GLY A 448 24.08 -0.76 -4.73
N ALA A 449 23.87 0.07 -5.74
CA ALA A 449 24.62 1.26 -6.04
C ALA A 449 23.66 2.39 -6.41
N GLU A 450 23.94 3.59 -5.92
CA GLU A 450 23.20 4.80 -6.30
C GLU A 450 24.14 5.84 -6.90
N ALA A 451 23.60 6.59 -7.85
CA ALA A 451 24.32 7.65 -8.51
C ALA A 451 23.43 8.89 -8.64
N GLU A 452 23.92 10.02 -8.13
CA GLU A 452 23.35 11.34 -8.39
C GLU A 452 24.37 12.23 -9.08
N ALA A 453 23.93 12.96 -10.10
CA ALA A 453 24.76 13.92 -10.80
C ALA A 453 23.99 15.19 -11.12
N ASN A 454 24.63 16.33 -10.92
CA ASN A 454 24.16 17.63 -11.36
C ASN A 454 25.25 18.28 -12.20
N VAL A 455 24.96 18.46 -13.48
CA VAL A 455 25.91 19.02 -14.45
C VAL A 455 25.39 20.35 -14.95
N LYS A 456 26.26 21.36 -15.04
CA LYS A 456 25.95 22.70 -15.51
C LYS A 456 26.90 23.13 -16.62
N PHE A 457 26.35 23.50 -17.77
CA PHE A 457 27.07 24.04 -18.93
C PHE A 457 26.43 25.36 -19.37
N GLY A 458 26.97 26.48 -18.90
CA GLY A 458 26.35 27.79 -19.11
C GLY A 458 24.95 27.85 -18.49
N ASP A 459 23.94 28.10 -19.31
CA ASP A 459 22.53 28.13 -18.90
C ASP A 459 21.82 26.77 -18.98
N PHE A 460 22.50 25.75 -19.51
CA PHE A 460 22.00 24.38 -19.55
C PHE A 460 22.40 23.64 -18.27
N ARG A 461 21.46 22.86 -17.71
CA ARG A 461 21.67 21.99 -16.55
C ARG A 461 21.07 20.62 -16.81
N VAL A 462 21.70 19.57 -16.28
CA VAL A 462 21.16 18.21 -16.28
C VAL A 462 21.28 17.67 -14.86
N GLY A 463 20.15 17.29 -14.28
CA GLY A 463 20.09 16.44 -13.10
C GLY A 463 19.94 14.97 -13.52
N PHE A 464 20.59 14.07 -12.81
CA PHE A 464 20.43 12.62 -12.92
C PHE A 464 20.38 12.03 -11.51
N ASN A 465 19.47 11.08 -11.30
CA ASN A 465 19.47 10.17 -10.16
C ASN A 465 19.14 8.77 -10.70
N GLY A 466 19.86 7.75 -10.27
CA GLY A 466 19.54 6.36 -10.60
C GLY A 466 20.11 5.38 -9.59
N THR A 467 19.43 4.25 -9.48
CA THR A 467 19.75 3.17 -8.55
C THR A 467 19.76 1.85 -9.30
N TYR A 468 20.77 1.04 -9.01
CA TYR A 468 20.82 -0.38 -9.37
C TYR A 468 20.89 -1.19 -8.09
N GLN A 469 19.98 -2.14 -7.89
CA GLN A 469 19.85 -2.91 -6.67
C GLN A 469 19.43 -4.35 -6.97
N MET A 470 19.75 -5.26 -6.07
CA MET A 470 19.38 -6.68 -6.16
C MET A 470 18.74 -7.10 -4.85
N PRO A 471 17.42 -6.85 -4.67
CA PRO A 471 16.69 -7.23 -3.47
C PRO A 471 16.24 -8.68 -3.60
N GLU A 472 16.67 -9.52 -2.67
CA GLU A 472 16.32 -10.94 -2.63
C GLU A 472 15.72 -11.32 -1.29
N PHE A 473 14.72 -12.21 -1.29
CA PHE A 473 14.26 -12.86 -0.08
C PHE A 473 15.34 -13.78 0.49
N ASP A 474 15.36 -13.89 1.81
CA ASP A 474 16.21 -14.78 2.57
C ASP A 474 15.35 -15.42 3.68
N ASN A 475 15.58 -16.71 3.99
CA ASN A 475 14.84 -17.43 5.03
C ASN A 475 13.31 -17.22 4.98
N TYR A 476 12.74 -17.25 3.77
CA TYR A 476 11.32 -17.05 3.55
C TYR A 476 10.69 -18.34 3.02
N SER A 477 9.70 -18.82 3.76
CA SER A 477 8.90 -19.96 3.31
C SER A 477 7.43 -19.76 3.62
N PHE A 478 6.62 -20.33 2.75
CA PHE A 478 5.17 -20.35 2.86
C PHE A 478 4.68 -21.79 2.89
N VAL A 479 3.62 -22.07 3.64
CA VAL A 479 2.93 -23.35 3.59
C VAL A 479 1.53 -23.05 3.05
N SER A 480 1.22 -23.53 1.85
CA SER A 480 -0.14 -23.40 1.33
C SER A 480 -1.10 -24.18 2.23
N GLN A 481 -2.25 -23.60 2.54
CA GLN A 481 -3.28 -24.29 3.32
C GLN A 481 -4.33 -24.85 2.37
N ASN A 482 -4.80 -26.06 2.66
CA ASN A 482 -5.88 -26.76 1.93
C ASN A 482 -5.56 -27.18 0.50
N GLU A 483 -4.30 -27.11 0.06
CA GLU A 483 -3.88 -27.70 -1.21
C GLU A 483 -3.57 -29.19 -1.05
N THR A 484 -4.24 -30.02 -1.85
CA THR A 484 -4.04 -31.48 -1.86
C THR A 484 -3.05 -31.95 -2.92
N GLU A 485 -2.62 -31.07 -3.83
CA GLU A 485 -1.65 -31.33 -4.89
C GLU A 485 -0.69 -30.13 -5.04
N MET A 486 0.56 -30.39 -5.45
CA MET A 486 1.52 -29.32 -5.78
C MET A 486 0.99 -28.53 -6.98
N LEU A 487 1.05 -27.20 -6.93
CA LEU A 487 0.82 -26.34 -8.09
C LEU A 487 1.82 -26.70 -9.22
N GLU A 488 1.32 -26.86 -10.45
CA GLU A 488 2.15 -27.20 -11.61
C GLU A 488 3.09 -26.03 -11.98
N GLY A 489 4.40 -26.29 -12.02
CA GLY A 489 5.41 -25.32 -12.52
C GLY A 489 6.47 -24.90 -11.50
N GLU A 490 6.39 -25.34 -10.25
CA GLU A 490 7.21 -24.80 -9.16
C GLU A 490 8.31 -25.77 -8.69
N ASP A 491 9.56 -25.30 -8.71
CA ASP A 491 10.73 -26.04 -8.19
C ASP A 491 11.01 -25.60 -6.76
N VAL A 492 10.23 -26.11 -5.79
CA VAL A 492 10.56 -25.92 -4.38
C VAL A 492 10.25 -27.13 -3.51
N SER A 493 11.33 -27.86 -3.16
CA SER A 493 11.49 -28.87 -2.09
C SER A 493 10.55 -30.08 -2.00
N GLY A 494 9.34 -30.07 -2.57
CA GLY A 494 8.51 -31.23 -2.90
C GLY A 494 7.96 -32.09 -1.75
N ASP A 495 8.21 -31.75 -0.48
CA ASP A 495 7.69 -32.53 0.66
C ASP A 495 6.36 -31.95 1.18
N PRO A 496 5.27 -32.73 1.19
CA PRO A 496 4.01 -32.28 1.76
C PRO A 496 4.13 -32.10 3.27
N VAL A 497 3.60 -30.99 3.79
CA VAL A 497 3.41 -30.77 5.23
C VAL A 497 2.31 -31.70 5.71
N ARG A 498 2.57 -32.42 6.81
CA ARG A 498 1.63 -33.40 7.36
C ARG A 498 1.30 -33.13 8.81
N GLU A 499 0.01 -33.08 9.12
CA GLU A 499 -0.52 -33.11 10.49
C GLU A 499 -1.39 -34.34 10.68
N GLY A 500 -1.17 -35.09 11.76
CA GLY A 500 -1.92 -36.33 12.01
C GLY A 500 -1.77 -37.42 10.93
N GLY A 501 -0.79 -37.28 10.01
CA GLY A 501 -0.59 -38.17 8.86
C GLY A 501 -1.37 -37.77 7.60
N GLN A 502 -2.16 -36.69 7.64
CA GLN A 502 -2.82 -36.11 6.47
C GLN A 502 -1.95 -35.00 5.89
N ILE A 503 -1.95 -34.86 4.56
CA ILE A 503 -1.33 -33.72 3.88
C ILE A 503 -2.20 -32.50 4.20
N VAL A 504 -1.58 -31.47 4.77
CA VAL A 504 -2.24 -30.19 5.10
C VAL A 504 -1.78 -29.04 4.22
N GLY A 505 -0.76 -29.27 3.38
CA GLY A 505 -0.19 -28.25 2.51
C GLY A 505 1.16 -28.64 1.91
N TYR A 506 1.72 -27.72 1.11
CA TYR A 506 3.07 -27.81 0.56
C TYR A 506 3.92 -26.62 1.01
N ARG A 507 5.21 -26.86 1.27
CA ARG A 507 6.14 -25.79 1.67
C ARG A 507 6.86 -25.24 0.44
N TYR A 508 6.66 -23.94 0.21
CA TYR A 508 7.36 -23.14 -0.77
C TYR A 508 8.48 -22.37 -0.07
N SER A 509 9.65 -22.30 -0.69
CA SER A 509 10.76 -21.43 -0.28
C SER A 509 10.98 -20.38 -1.36
N PHE A 510 11.15 -19.14 -0.94
CA PHE A 510 11.38 -18.03 -1.86
C PHE A 510 12.81 -17.51 -1.76
N ASP A 511 13.72 -18.27 -1.14
CA ASP A 511 15.08 -17.85 -0.88
C ASP A 511 15.84 -17.58 -2.21
N GLY A 512 16.37 -16.37 -2.34
CA GLY A 512 17.07 -15.92 -3.55
C GLY A 512 16.16 -15.43 -4.67
N LEU A 513 14.83 -15.48 -4.51
CA LEU A 513 13.89 -14.81 -5.40
C LEU A 513 13.85 -13.31 -5.11
N GLU A 514 13.49 -12.54 -6.13
CA GLU A 514 13.41 -11.09 -6.03
C GLU A 514 12.24 -10.66 -5.14
N VAL A 515 12.49 -9.68 -4.28
CA VAL A 515 11.41 -9.08 -3.48
C VAL A 515 10.41 -8.41 -4.41
N ARG A 516 9.13 -8.78 -4.29
CA ARG A 516 8.06 -8.30 -5.18
C ARG A 516 8.02 -6.76 -5.26
N ARG A 517 7.72 -6.27 -6.47
CA ARG A 517 7.43 -4.86 -6.82
C ARG A 517 8.61 -3.89 -6.69
N ILE A 518 9.84 -4.40 -6.53
CA ILE A 518 11.05 -3.59 -6.49
C ILE A 518 11.86 -3.81 -7.77
N PRO A 519 12.03 -2.79 -8.64
CA PRO A 519 12.85 -2.95 -9.83
C PRO A 519 14.33 -3.01 -9.47
N LYS A 520 15.08 -3.82 -10.21
CA LYS A 520 16.54 -3.86 -10.13
C LYS A 520 17.19 -2.57 -10.62
N PHE A 521 16.57 -1.86 -11.55
CA PHE A 521 17.11 -0.62 -12.12
C PHE A 521 16.01 0.43 -12.33
N PHE A 522 16.25 1.63 -11.84
CA PHE A 522 15.39 2.79 -12.12
C PHE A 522 16.23 4.08 -12.13
N PHE A 523 15.79 5.06 -12.93
CA PHE A 523 16.46 6.35 -13.01
C PHE A 523 15.54 7.48 -13.46
N ASP A 524 15.98 8.71 -13.21
CA ASP A 524 15.32 9.95 -13.59
C ASP A 524 16.37 10.96 -14.11
N ILE A 525 16.18 11.46 -15.32
CA ILE A 525 17.03 12.49 -15.95
C ILE A 525 16.22 13.75 -16.23
N ARG A 526 16.75 14.91 -15.80
CA ARG A 526 16.06 16.20 -15.80
C ARG A 526 16.91 17.29 -16.46
N PRO A 527 16.87 17.41 -17.80
CA PRO A 527 17.49 18.53 -18.49
C PRO A 527 16.69 19.82 -18.27
N SER A 528 17.38 20.95 -18.17
CA SER A 528 16.78 22.28 -18.16
C SER A 528 17.67 23.31 -18.86
N TYR A 529 17.02 24.32 -19.43
CA TYR A 529 17.68 25.43 -20.11
C TYR A 529 17.00 26.73 -19.71
N THR A 530 17.78 27.67 -19.14
CA THR A 530 17.29 29.00 -18.79
C THR A 530 17.67 30.00 -19.87
N TYR A 531 16.71 30.79 -20.34
CA TYR A 531 16.94 31.90 -21.26
C TYR A 531 16.12 33.11 -20.83
N ASP A 532 16.83 34.17 -20.42
CA ASP A 532 16.23 35.39 -19.85
C ASP A 532 15.31 35.07 -18.66
N VAL A 533 14.01 35.35 -18.76
CA VAL A 533 13.02 35.05 -17.72
C VAL A 533 12.48 33.63 -17.78
N PHE A 534 12.73 32.89 -18.86
CA PHE A 534 12.16 31.57 -19.10
C PHE A 534 13.10 30.45 -18.67
N THR A 535 12.56 29.39 -18.09
CA THR A 535 13.26 28.11 -17.91
C THR A 535 12.42 27.00 -18.52
N PHE A 536 12.98 26.34 -19.52
CA PHE A 536 12.43 25.13 -20.14
C PHE A 536 13.05 23.93 -19.44
N TYR A 537 12.24 22.92 -19.13
CA TYR A 537 12.74 21.70 -18.50
C TYR A 537 12.01 20.49 -19.05
N GLY A 538 12.73 19.38 -19.11
CA GLY A 538 12.21 18.07 -19.46
C GLY A 538 12.52 17.07 -18.35
N GLY A 539 11.89 15.92 -18.44
CA GLY A 539 12.15 14.79 -17.57
C GLY A 539 11.91 13.49 -18.32
N TYR A 540 12.80 12.52 -18.16
CA TYR A 540 12.54 11.13 -18.51
C TYR A 540 12.81 10.27 -17.30
N ARG A 541 11.81 9.47 -16.94
CA ARG A 541 11.83 8.53 -15.82
C ARG A 541 11.68 7.13 -16.37
N PHE A 542 12.47 6.20 -15.87
CA PHE A 542 12.46 4.81 -16.27
C PHE A 542 12.42 3.89 -15.04
N PHE A 543 11.59 2.86 -15.13
CA PHE A 543 11.49 1.77 -14.18
C PHE A 543 11.69 0.46 -14.94
N GLY A 544 12.61 -0.38 -14.47
CA GLY A 544 12.81 -1.73 -15.01
C GLY A 544 11.66 -2.67 -14.66
N GLU A 545 11.74 -3.87 -15.25
CA GLU A 545 10.89 -5.00 -14.92
C GLU A 545 11.02 -5.38 -13.43
N ARG A 546 9.98 -6.03 -12.91
CA ARG A 546 9.88 -6.52 -11.52
C ARG A 546 8.67 -7.43 -11.37
N PHE A 547 8.63 -8.21 -10.31
CA PHE A 547 7.54 -9.18 -10.10
C PHE A 547 6.38 -8.62 -9.28
N VAL A 548 5.17 -9.14 -9.54
CA VAL A 548 3.97 -8.85 -8.74
C VAL A 548 3.96 -9.66 -7.44
N ASP A 549 4.47 -10.88 -7.50
CA ASP A 549 4.34 -11.94 -6.51
C ASP A 549 5.68 -12.45 -5.96
N ASP A 550 5.62 -13.09 -4.80
CA ASP A 550 6.80 -13.59 -4.07
C ASP A 550 7.49 -14.77 -4.80
N ALA A 551 6.74 -15.58 -5.56
CA ALA A 551 7.26 -16.67 -6.39
C ALA A 551 7.92 -16.20 -7.70
N ASN A 552 7.83 -14.90 -8.02
CA ASN A 552 8.34 -14.32 -9.26
C ASN A 552 7.73 -14.96 -10.53
N ASN A 553 6.44 -15.30 -10.49
CA ASN A 553 5.73 -15.90 -11.63
C ASN A 553 5.09 -14.86 -12.56
N VAL A 554 4.76 -13.67 -12.05
CA VAL A 554 4.05 -12.63 -12.80
C VAL A 554 4.92 -11.37 -12.87
N GLU A 555 5.31 -11.00 -14.09
CA GLU A 555 6.17 -9.83 -14.34
C GLU A 555 5.34 -8.56 -14.59
N LEU A 556 5.84 -7.42 -14.09
CA LEU A 556 5.43 -6.09 -14.50
C LEU A 556 6.46 -5.56 -15.51
N PRO A 557 6.05 -5.28 -16.77
CA PRO A 557 6.98 -4.79 -17.79
C PRO A 557 7.67 -3.49 -17.42
N ALA A 558 8.89 -3.32 -17.93
CA ALA A 558 9.62 -2.07 -17.84
C ALA A 558 8.88 -0.93 -18.57
N TRP A 559 8.94 0.29 -18.03
CA TRP A 559 8.28 1.44 -18.63
C TRP A 559 9.05 2.74 -18.47
N GLY A 560 8.75 3.69 -19.35
CA GLY A 560 9.33 5.04 -19.34
C GLY A 560 8.28 6.13 -19.57
N ALA A 561 8.38 7.22 -18.81
CA ALA A 561 7.46 8.35 -18.92
C ALA A 561 8.20 9.67 -19.18
N VAL A 562 7.68 10.45 -20.13
CA VAL A 562 8.20 11.76 -20.50
C VAL A 562 7.40 12.86 -19.81
N SER A 563 8.11 13.84 -19.24
CA SER A 563 7.53 15.09 -18.73
C SER A 563 8.24 16.29 -19.34
N ALA A 564 7.54 17.42 -19.43
CA ALA A 564 8.14 18.67 -19.86
C ALA A 564 7.38 19.86 -19.26
N GLY A 565 8.06 20.99 -19.12
CA GLY A 565 7.44 22.20 -18.64
C GLY A 565 8.21 23.46 -19.00
N VAL A 566 7.55 24.58 -18.77
CA VAL A 566 8.12 25.92 -18.91
C VAL A 566 7.71 26.74 -17.71
N SER A 567 8.67 27.51 -17.19
CA SER A 567 8.41 28.54 -16.18
C SER A 567 8.93 29.89 -16.61
N ALA A 568 8.30 30.96 -16.13
CA ALA A 568 8.71 32.34 -16.38
C ALA A 568 8.76 33.11 -15.05
N ARG A 569 9.91 33.71 -14.73
CA ARG A 569 10.08 34.56 -13.54
C ARG A 569 9.96 36.03 -13.93
N LEU A 570 8.85 36.66 -13.54
CA LEU A 570 8.48 38.03 -13.88
C LEU A 570 8.45 38.89 -12.60
N GLY A 571 9.62 39.34 -12.17
CA GLY A 571 9.78 40.05 -10.90
C GLY A 571 9.48 39.15 -9.70
N ASN A 572 8.41 39.46 -8.97
CA ASN A 572 7.95 38.69 -7.80
C ASN A 572 7.04 37.50 -8.16
N PHE A 573 6.62 37.42 -9.43
CA PHE A 573 5.76 36.35 -9.91
C PHE A 573 6.57 35.25 -10.60
N THR A 574 6.19 34.01 -10.36
CA THR A 574 6.62 32.85 -11.15
C THR A 574 5.38 32.19 -11.72
N LEU A 575 5.30 32.11 -13.05
CA LEU A 575 4.31 31.31 -13.78
C LEU A 575 4.96 30.00 -14.20
N ALA A 576 4.26 28.87 -14.08
CA ALA A 576 4.74 27.60 -14.61
C ALA A 576 3.61 26.76 -15.21
N VAL A 577 3.93 26.02 -16.26
CA VAL A 577 3.08 24.97 -16.83
C VAL A 577 3.91 23.71 -16.93
N ASN A 578 3.38 22.61 -16.39
CA ASN A 578 4.01 21.31 -16.34
C ASN A 578 3.10 20.29 -17.03
N GLY A 579 3.66 19.48 -17.92
CA GLY A 579 3.01 18.29 -18.47
C GLY A 579 3.69 17.03 -17.93
N HIS A 580 2.89 16.09 -17.46
CA HIS A 580 3.30 14.78 -16.96
C HIS A 580 2.78 13.68 -17.89
N ASN A 581 3.52 12.56 -17.98
CA ASN A 581 3.22 11.42 -18.85
C ASN A 581 2.79 11.84 -20.27
N LEU A 582 3.59 12.68 -20.94
CA LEU A 582 3.22 13.31 -22.21
C LEU A 582 2.95 12.31 -23.35
N THR A 583 3.54 11.13 -23.25
CA THR A 583 3.38 10.01 -24.17
C THR A 583 2.17 9.13 -23.87
N ASN A 584 1.45 9.37 -22.77
CA ASN A 584 0.33 8.54 -22.31
C ASN A 584 0.74 7.07 -22.13
N THR A 585 1.93 6.86 -21.57
CA THR A 585 2.48 5.52 -21.31
C THR A 585 1.62 4.81 -20.27
N ILE A 586 1.22 3.57 -20.56
CA ILE A 586 0.62 2.63 -19.59
C ILE A 586 1.76 1.99 -18.80
N GLY A 587 2.24 2.67 -17.76
CA GLY A 587 3.31 2.17 -16.90
C GLY A 587 2.76 1.54 -15.64
N LEU A 588 2.90 0.23 -15.47
CA LEU A 588 2.33 -0.47 -14.31
C LEU A 588 3.20 -0.26 -13.07
N THR A 589 2.56 0.02 -11.93
CA THR A 589 3.20 0.23 -10.63
C THR A 589 3.07 -0.98 -9.71
N GLU A 590 1.96 -1.72 -9.84
CA GLU A 590 1.52 -2.85 -9.00
C GLU A 590 0.60 -3.75 -9.83
N GLY A 591 0.55 -5.07 -9.57
CA GLY A 591 -0.50 -5.96 -10.08
C GLY A 591 -1.77 -5.92 -9.22
N ASN A 592 -2.56 -7.00 -9.19
CA ASN A 592 -3.73 -7.11 -8.30
C ASN A 592 -3.29 -7.57 -6.90
N PRO A 593 -3.30 -6.71 -5.87
CA PRO A 593 -2.80 -7.06 -4.55
C PRO A 593 -3.64 -8.10 -3.78
N ARG A 594 -4.78 -8.58 -4.32
CA ARG A 594 -5.68 -9.54 -3.65
C ARG A 594 -5.62 -10.93 -4.27
N VAL A 595 -4.92 -11.08 -5.39
CA VAL A 595 -4.82 -12.34 -6.13
C VAL A 595 -3.35 -12.66 -6.37
N GLY A 596 -2.95 -13.88 -6.03
CA GLY A 596 -1.64 -14.44 -6.41
C GLY A 596 -0.43 -13.67 -5.87
N GLN A 597 -0.48 -13.15 -4.63
CA GLN A 597 0.64 -12.38 -4.07
C GLN A 597 1.82 -13.26 -3.63
N VAL A 598 1.53 -14.50 -3.24
CA VAL A 598 2.55 -15.47 -2.85
C VAL A 598 3.01 -16.25 -4.06
N VAL A 599 2.04 -16.85 -4.74
CA VAL A 599 2.23 -17.62 -5.97
C VAL A 599 1.26 -17.04 -7.00
N GLY A 600 1.80 -16.24 -7.91
CA GLY A 600 1.02 -15.66 -9.00
C GLY A 600 0.80 -16.65 -10.13
N VAL A 601 -0.32 -16.50 -10.84
CA VAL A 601 -0.55 -17.12 -12.14
C VAL A 601 -0.83 -16.00 -13.12
N GLU A 602 -0.07 -15.96 -14.21
CA GLU A 602 -0.28 -14.98 -15.27
C GLU A 602 -1.63 -15.22 -15.96
N GLN A 603 -2.38 -14.14 -16.15
CA GLN A 603 -3.70 -14.15 -16.79
C GLN A 603 -3.71 -13.11 -17.90
N ASP A 604 -4.37 -13.45 -19.00
CA ASP A 604 -4.50 -12.55 -20.16
C ASP A 604 -5.30 -11.29 -19.80
N ILE A 605 -6.34 -11.44 -18.98
CA ILE A 605 -7.14 -10.35 -18.40
C ILE A 605 -6.83 -10.27 -16.90
N TYR A 606 -6.42 -9.10 -16.44
CA TYR A 606 -5.95 -8.91 -15.08
C TYR A 606 -6.22 -7.50 -14.57
N MET A 607 -6.02 -7.30 -13.27
CA MET A 607 -6.03 -5.98 -12.64
C MET A 607 -4.61 -5.52 -12.35
N ALA A 608 -4.26 -4.30 -12.75
CA ALA A 608 -2.99 -3.68 -12.36
C ALA A 608 -3.13 -2.15 -12.23
N ARG A 609 -2.22 -1.53 -11.48
CA ARG A 609 -2.25 -0.08 -11.21
C ARG A 609 -1.33 0.68 -12.16
N PRO A 610 -1.83 1.36 -13.20
CA PRO A 610 -1.01 2.20 -14.07
C PRO A 610 -0.62 3.51 -13.38
N ILE A 611 0.44 4.14 -13.87
CA ILE A 611 0.68 5.56 -13.64
C ILE A 611 -0.48 6.38 -14.22
N LEU A 612 -0.73 7.55 -13.65
CA LEU A 612 -1.75 8.46 -14.18
C LEU A 612 -1.45 8.81 -15.65
N GLY A 613 -2.54 8.95 -16.42
CA GLY A 613 -2.51 9.44 -17.79
C GLY A 613 -1.89 10.83 -17.94
N ARG A 614 -1.79 11.27 -19.19
CA ARG A 614 -1.26 12.59 -19.53
C ARG A 614 -2.03 13.69 -18.80
N SER A 615 -1.32 14.50 -18.03
CA SER A 615 -1.91 15.59 -17.25
C SER A 615 -1.10 16.87 -17.34
N PHE A 616 -1.78 18.01 -17.16
CA PHE A 616 -1.16 19.33 -17.18
C PHE A 616 -1.49 20.12 -15.91
N ARG A 617 -0.48 20.78 -15.34
CA ARG A 617 -0.61 21.63 -14.15
C ARG A 617 -0.05 23.01 -14.40
N GLY A 618 -0.91 24.03 -14.27
CA GLY A 618 -0.52 25.44 -14.21
C GLY A 618 -0.33 25.92 -12.77
N SER A 619 0.63 26.81 -12.54
CA SER A 619 0.80 27.48 -11.25
C SER A 619 1.22 28.94 -11.39
N LEU A 620 0.81 29.75 -10.41
CA LEU A 620 1.22 31.13 -10.20
C LEU A 620 1.68 31.28 -8.75
N THR A 621 2.95 31.65 -8.57
CA THR A 621 3.53 31.93 -7.25
C THR A 621 3.87 33.40 -7.14
N TYR A 622 3.49 34.04 -6.03
CA TYR A 622 3.90 35.40 -5.68
C TYR A 622 4.78 35.37 -4.42
N ASN A 623 6.00 35.89 -4.53
CA ASN A 623 6.93 36.03 -3.40
C ASN A 623 6.89 37.48 -2.88
N PHE A 624 6.51 37.66 -1.61
CA PHE A 624 6.34 38.96 -0.96
C PHE A 624 7.53 39.34 -0.07
#